data_AF-A0A1C6RHD6-F1
#
_entry.id   AF-A0A1C6RHD6-F1
#
_cell.length_a   1.000
_cell.length_b   1.000
_cell.length_c   1.000
_cell.angle_alpha   90.00
_cell.angle_beta   90.00
_cell.angle_gamma   90.00
#
_symmetry.space_group_name_H-M   'P 1'
#
loop_
_entity.id
_entity.type
_entity.pdbx_description
1 polymer ?
#
loop_
_entity_poly.entity_id
_entity_poly.type
_entity_poly.pdbx_seq_one_letter_code
_entity_poly.pdbx_strand_id
1 'polypeptide(L)'
;MARRKDQPADGPADNLSVHELIDGPTQEIPEYTPAVEATQDLSTHDLSLGATQDLSGLDPTSGTAPTAPAGAGTGGRVLIELPRMPAGGALYRRALLGALPVQGGRRSDTVPEVELTVTGVTVDRAHLADYDRVCGFRLADRLPATYPHVMGFPLALRLMTAPEFPIPLAGVVHVGNRITVHRPIDAAETIDFTAYAENLRPHDRGRQLDVVLVGSVAGEEAWRGVSTYLGKERKPGGGGRREQGERPPAPAGSARWRVEPRVGRDYARVSGDHNPIHTSRLGARLLGFPRPIAHGMWSKARCLAALENRLPDAYTVEVGFKLPVPLPSTVSFSVLPAGGFALHDLRGRPHLAGAVR
;
A
#
# COMPACT_ATOMS: atom_id res chain seq x y z
N MET A 1 5.34 63.11 -22.65
CA MET A 1 5.45 62.46 -21.32
C MET A 1 4.08 61.94 -20.91
N ALA A 2 3.92 60.62 -20.74
CA ALA A 2 3.04 59.96 -19.75
C ALA A 2 2.85 58.47 -20.09
N ARG A 3 3.75 57.67 -19.53
CA ARG A 3 3.63 56.30 -19.00
C ARG A 3 2.51 55.40 -19.55
N ARG A 4 2.93 54.40 -20.34
CA ARG A 4 2.27 53.08 -20.43
C ARG A 4 2.22 52.45 -19.03
N LYS A 5 1.05 51.94 -18.66
CA LYS A 5 0.82 51.13 -17.46
C LYS A 5 1.09 49.68 -17.86
N ASP A 6 2.15 49.10 -17.32
CA ASP A 6 2.47 47.69 -17.50
C ASP A 6 1.41 46.83 -16.80
N GLN A 7 0.80 45.95 -17.59
CA GLN A 7 -0.03 44.85 -17.14
C GLN A 7 0.94 43.69 -16.83
N PRO A 8 0.95 43.12 -15.61
CA PRO A 8 1.83 42.00 -15.33
C PRO A 8 1.39 40.80 -16.17
N ALA A 9 2.34 40.27 -16.94
CA ALA A 9 2.17 39.08 -17.74
C ALA A 9 1.82 37.89 -16.82
N ASP A 10 0.68 37.26 -17.10
CA ASP A 10 0.38 35.91 -16.63
C ASP A 10 1.52 34.98 -17.08
N GLY A 11 2.38 34.60 -16.14
CA GLY A 11 3.33 33.52 -16.34
C GLY A 11 2.59 32.20 -16.51
N PRO A 12 3.13 31.24 -17.28
CA PRO A 12 2.46 29.97 -17.49
C PRO A 12 2.27 29.27 -16.15
N ALA A 13 1.03 28.82 -15.89
CA ALA A 13 0.75 27.91 -14.79
C ALA A 13 1.57 26.64 -15.01
N ASP A 14 2.69 26.51 -14.29
CA ASP A 14 3.47 25.29 -14.22
C ASP A 14 2.63 24.19 -13.55
N ASN A 15 1.83 23.52 -14.37
CA ASN A 15 1.18 22.26 -14.03
C ASN A 15 2.26 21.18 -13.99
N LEU A 16 2.97 21.09 -12.86
CA LEU A 16 3.89 20.01 -12.55
C LEU A 16 3.14 18.68 -12.67
N SER A 17 3.54 17.85 -13.64
CA SER A 17 2.85 16.61 -13.94
C SER A 17 3.03 15.59 -12.80
N VAL A 18 2.11 14.62 -12.68
CA VAL A 18 2.24 13.49 -11.76
C VAL A 18 3.57 12.73 -11.91
N HIS A 19 4.29 12.90 -13.04
CA HIS A 19 5.58 12.28 -13.29
C HIS A 19 6.72 12.81 -12.43
N GLU A 20 6.64 14.02 -11.89
CA GLU A 20 7.69 14.53 -10.99
C GLU A 20 7.45 14.11 -9.54
N LEU A 21 6.25 13.59 -9.22
CA LEU A 21 5.68 13.43 -7.87
C LEU A 21 6.42 12.45 -6.93
N ILE A 22 7.45 11.79 -7.43
CA ILE A 22 7.95 10.49 -6.94
C ILE A 22 9.39 10.54 -6.41
N ASP A 23 10.10 11.63 -6.67
CA ASP A 23 11.48 11.85 -6.24
C ASP A 23 11.57 12.75 -4.98
N GLY A 24 10.45 12.96 -4.27
CA GLY A 24 10.42 13.63 -2.95
C GLY A 24 10.72 12.64 -1.81
N PRO A 25 11.08 13.11 -0.60
CA PRO A 25 11.51 12.26 0.51
C PRO A 25 10.35 11.43 1.05
N THR A 26 10.13 10.25 0.48
CA THR A 26 9.53 9.14 1.22
C THR A 26 10.65 8.49 2.06
N GLN A 27 11.13 9.19 3.09
CA GLN A 27 11.84 8.54 4.19
C GLN A 27 10.74 7.81 5.00
N GLU A 28 10.73 6.50 5.19
CA GLU A 28 11.80 5.51 5.18
C GLU A 28 11.52 4.43 4.13
N ILE A 29 12.28 4.40 3.04
CA ILE A 29 12.50 3.18 2.25
C ILE A 29 14.01 3.21 2.03
N PRO A 30 14.80 2.25 2.56
CA PRO A 30 16.24 2.31 2.46
C PRO A 30 16.65 2.42 0.99
N GLU A 31 17.35 3.51 0.66
CA GLU A 31 18.05 3.68 -0.60
C GLU A 31 19.05 2.53 -0.72
N TYR A 32 18.86 1.68 -1.73
CA TYR A 32 19.83 0.65 -2.07
C TYR A 32 21.04 1.31 -2.72
N THR A 33 22.16 1.31 -2.01
CA THR A 33 23.49 1.58 -2.56
C THR A 33 24.20 0.22 -2.71
N PRO A 34 24.55 -0.24 -3.92
CA PRO A 34 25.31 -1.47 -4.07
C PRO A 34 26.70 -1.29 -3.45
N ALA A 35 26.97 -1.98 -2.35
CA ALA A 35 28.33 -2.20 -1.90
C ALA A 35 29.00 -3.16 -2.89
N VAL A 36 29.99 -2.64 -3.62
CA VAL A 36 30.95 -3.46 -4.36
C VAL A 36 31.97 -3.90 -3.33
N GLU A 37 31.99 -5.18 -2.94
CA GLU A 37 33.26 -5.84 -2.62
C GLU A 37 33.18 -7.37 -2.48
N ALA A 38 34.17 -7.97 -3.13
CA ALA A 38 34.94 -9.17 -2.82
C ALA A 38 34.19 -10.44 -2.36
N THR A 39 34.16 -11.39 -3.28
CA THR A 39 34.15 -12.84 -3.05
C THR A 39 35.00 -13.24 -1.85
N GLN A 40 34.38 -13.84 -0.84
CA GLN A 40 35.06 -14.73 0.09
C GLN A 40 34.30 -16.03 0.24
N ASP A 41 35.06 -17.08 0.02
CA ASP A 41 34.78 -18.50 0.06
C ASP A 41 34.45 -18.93 1.50
N LEU A 42 33.34 -19.63 1.71
CA LEU A 42 33.01 -20.23 3.00
C LEU A 42 32.65 -21.70 2.79
N SER A 43 33.71 -22.51 2.74
CA SER A 43 33.66 -23.94 3.00
C SER A 43 33.78 -24.21 4.50
N THR A 44 33.03 -25.23 4.94
CA THR A 44 33.19 -26.08 6.16
C THR A 44 32.44 -25.73 7.45
N HIS A 45 31.60 -26.72 7.83
CA HIS A 45 31.21 -27.21 9.17
C HIS A 45 30.30 -26.31 10.04
N ASP A 46 29.34 -26.81 10.84
CA ASP A 46 29.17 -28.16 11.40
C ASP A 46 27.69 -28.41 11.78
N LEU A 47 27.29 -29.69 11.74
CA LEU A 47 25.99 -30.21 12.15
C LEU A 47 26.05 -30.61 13.63
N SER A 48 25.12 -30.15 14.45
CA SER A 48 24.78 -30.90 15.67
C SER A 48 23.30 -30.77 16.04
N LEU A 49 22.72 -31.95 16.21
CA LEU A 49 21.36 -32.27 16.63
C LEU A 49 21.31 -32.44 18.15
N GLY A 50 20.17 -32.10 18.75
CA GLY A 50 19.72 -32.56 20.07
C GLY A 50 18.79 -31.52 20.70
N ALA A 51 17.69 -31.84 21.38
CA ALA A 51 16.99 -33.08 21.61
C ALA A 51 15.55 -32.70 22.04
N THR A 52 14.61 -33.59 21.75
CA THR A 52 13.19 -33.61 22.16
C THR A 52 12.97 -33.60 23.67
N GLN A 53 11.94 -32.87 24.15
CA GLN A 53 11.11 -33.30 25.27
C GLN A 53 9.63 -32.95 25.02
N ASP A 54 8.83 -34.00 25.05
CA ASP A 54 7.38 -34.05 25.15
C ASP A 54 7.03 -34.44 26.61
N LEU A 55 5.88 -34.00 27.12
CA LEU A 55 4.83 -34.85 27.70
C LEU A 55 3.75 -34.00 28.40
N SER A 56 2.60 -33.96 27.72
CA SER A 56 1.22 -34.01 28.21
C SER A 56 0.90 -34.11 29.72
N GLY A 57 -0.17 -33.43 30.16
CA GLY A 57 -0.87 -33.77 31.41
C GLY A 57 -2.08 -32.89 31.81
N LEU A 58 -3.24 -33.13 31.17
CA LEU A 58 -4.62 -33.15 31.69
C LEU A 58 -5.24 -31.95 32.49
N ASP A 59 -6.11 -31.17 31.82
CA ASP A 59 -7.61 -31.15 31.87
C ASP A 59 -8.38 -31.09 33.23
N PRO A 60 -9.70 -30.75 33.27
CA PRO A 60 -10.27 -29.40 33.37
C PRO A 60 -11.27 -29.22 34.54
N THR A 61 -11.46 -28.01 35.09
CA THR A 61 -12.77 -27.54 35.63
C THR A 61 -12.68 -26.08 36.08
N SER A 62 -13.56 -25.23 35.56
CA SER A 62 -14.48 -24.36 36.30
C SER A 62 -14.87 -23.15 35.45
N GLY A 63 -16.17 -23.07 35.14
CA GLY A 63 -16.76 -21.96 34.42
C GLY A 63 -16.77 -20.69 35.29
N THR A 64 -16.41 -19.57 34.68
CA THR A 64 -16.82 -18.24 35.14
C THR A 64 -17.11 -17.39 33.90
N ALA A 65 -18.18 -16.61 33.98
CA ALA A 65 -18.76 -15.79 32.90
C ALA A 65 -17.74 -14.83 32.25
N PRO A 66 -17.92 -14.45 30.96
CA PRO A 66 -17.00 -13.54 30.30
C PRO A 66 -17.26 -12.11 30.77
N THR A 67 -16.45 -11.68 31.73
CA THR A 67 -16.14 -10.28 31.97
C THR A 67 -15.33 -9.78 30.77
N ALA A 68 -15.83 -8.77 30.07
CA ALA A 68 -15.12 -8.16 28.94
C ALA A 68 -13.74 -7.65 29.41
N PRO A 69 -12.62 -8.07 28.78
CA PRO A 69 -11.37 -7.39 29.01
C PRO A 69 -11.39 -6.09 28.21
N ALA A 70 -11.42 -4.96 28.92
CA ALA A 70 -10.95 -3.70 28.38
C ALA A 70 -9.45 -3.87 28.08
N GLY A 71 -9.15 -4.30 26.85
CA GLY A 71 -7.80 -4.31 26.33
C GLY A 71 -7.30 -2.87 26.26
N ALA A 72 -6.25 -2.58 27.02
CA ALA A 72 -5.55 -1.32 26.95
C ALA A 72 -4.94 -1.16 25.56
N GLY A 73 -5.65 -0.44 24.68
CA GLY A 73 -5.14 -0.01 23.39
C GLY A 73 -3.87 0.80 23.61
N THR A 74 -2.79 0.42 22.93
CA THR A 74 -1.55 1.18 22.87
C THR A 74 -1.83 2.52 22.17
N GLY A 75 -2.06 3.54 23.00
CA GLY A 75 -2.25 4.93 22.60
C GLY A 75 -3.71 5.30 22.37
N GLY A 76 -4.41 5.75 23.43
CA GLY A 76 -5.54 6.70 23.45
C GLY A 76 -6.70 6.65 22.44
N ARG A 77 -6.72 5.75 21.45
CA ARG A 77 -7.71 5.72 20.37
C ARG A 77 -9.02 5.14 20.87
N VAL A 78 -10.12 5.73 20.43
CA VAL A 78 -11.47 5.20 20.69
C VAL A 78 -11.73 4.05 19.73
N LEU A 79 -11.95 2.85 20.27
CA LEU A 79 -12.33 1.67 19.51
C LEU A 79 -13.79 1.76 19.06
N ILE A 80 -14.02 1.57 17.77
CA ILE A 80 -15.34 1.52 17.14
C ILE A 80 -15.48 0.16 16.44
N GLU A 81 -16.26 -0.72 17.05
CA GLU A 81 -16.62 -2.00 16.45
C GLU A 81 -17.75 -1.83 15.43
N LEU A 82 -17.52 -2.35 14.23
CA LEU A 82 -18.50 -2.39 13.15
C LEU A 82 -19.04 -3.83 13.03
N PRO A 83 -20.35 -4.02 12.86
CA PRO A 83 -20.96 -5.36 12.82
C PRO A 83 -20.59 -6.16 11.56
N ARG A 84 -20.04 -5.51 10.53
CA ARG A 84 -19.60 -6.13 9.27
C ARG A 84 -18.70 -5.18 8.49
N MET A 85 -17.98 -5.74 7.51
CA MET A 85 -17.19 -4.94 6.55
C MET A 85 -18.05 -3.90 5.84
N PRO A 86 -17.57 -2.64 5.73
CA PRO A 86 -18.27 -1.60 4.98
C PRO A 86 -18.48 -1.98 3.51
N ALA A 87 -19.60 -1.55 2.93
CA ALA A 87 -19.82 -1.71 1.49
C ALA A 87 -19.00 -0.66 0.69
N GLY A 88 -17.94 -1.11 0.01
CA GLY A 88 -17.00 -0.23 -0.70
C GLY A 88 -17.63 0.72 -1.72
N GLY A 89 -18.67 0.27 -2.46
CA GLY A 89 -19.35 1.10 -3.47
C GLY A 89 -20.04 2.35 -2.91
N ALA A 90 -20.54 2.30 -1.66
CA ALA A 90 -21.13 3.48 -1.02
C ALA A 90 -20.06 4.51 -0.60
N LEU A 91 -18.87 4.02 -0.20
CA LEU A 91 -17.76 4.86 0.22
C LEU A 91 -17.14 5.62 -0.95
N TYR A 92 -16.97 4.97 -2.11
CA TYR A 92 -16.48 5.63 -3.32
C TYR A 92 -17.43 6.72 -3.84
N ARG A 93 -18.75 6.51 -3.77
CA ARG A 93 -19.72 7.57 -4.12
C ARG A 93 -19.57 8.79 -3.21
N ARG A 94 -19.41 8.57 -1.90
CA ARG A 94 -19.19 9.65 -0.93
C ARG A 94 -17.87 10.38 -1.17
N ALA A 95 -16.80 9.66 -1.50
CA ALA A 95 -15.51 10.23 -1.87
C ALA A 95 -15.60 11.14 -3.11
N LEU A 96 -16.31 10.68 -4.14
CA LEU A 96 -16.54 11.43 -5.39
C LEU A 96 -17.40 12.69 -5.15
N LEU A 97 -18.43 12.60 -4.31
CA LEU A 97 -19.25 13.77 -3.93
C LEU A 97 -18.46 14.80 -3.13
N GLY A 98 -17.53 14.35 -2.28
CA GLY A 98 -16.61 15.21 -1.52
C GLY A 98 -15.50 15.86 -2.36
N ALA A 99 -15.38 15.50 -3.64
CA ALA A 99 -14.44 16.11 -4.59
C ALA A 99 -14.97 17.43 -5.20
N LEU A 100 -16.23 17.77 -4.95
CA LEU A 100 -16.78 19.08 -5.31
C LEU A 100 -16.06 20.18 -4.51
N PRO A 101 -15.70 21.32 -5.12
CA PRO A 101 -14.95 22.38 -4.46
C PRO A 101 -15.85 23.07 -3.44
N VAL A 102 -15.93 22.51 -2.23
CA VAL A 102 -16.45 23.21 -1.07
C VAL A 102 -15.31 24.04 -0.51
N GLN A 103 -15.52 25.36 -0.50
CA GLN A 103 -14.61 26.34 0.08
C GLN A 103 -14.10 25.91 1.47
N GLY A 104 -12.79 25.72 1.58
CA GLY A 104 -11.99 26.31 2.67
C GLY A 104 -12.27 25.86 4.11
N GLY A 105 -12.63 24.60 4.36
CA GLY A 105 -12.54 24.06 5.72
C GLY A 105 -11.08 23.85 6.13
N ARG A 106 -10.64 24.44 7.25
CA ARG A 106 -9.31 24.16 7.85
C ARG A 106 -9.29 22.67 8.22
N ARG A 107 -8.51 21.88 7.49
CA ARG A 107 -8.42 20.43 7.72
C ARG A 107 -7.62 20.17 8.99
N SER A 108 -7.87 19.03 9.62
CA SER A 108 -7.18 18.64 10.85
C SER A 108 -5.67 18.62 10.63
N ASP A 109 -4.94 19.07 11.65
CA ASP A 109 -3.49 18.94 11.76
C ASP A 109 -3.09 17.68 12.56
N THR A 110 -4.08 16.87 12.92
CA THR A 110 -3.91 15.59 13.61
C THR A 110 -4.62 14.46 12.85
N VAL A 111 -4.20 13.22 13.11
CA VAL A 111 -4.93 12.04 12.66
C VAL A 111 -6.15 11.80 13.56
N PRO A 112 -7.20 11.14 13.06
CA PRO A 112 -8.32 10.72 13.90
C PRO A 112 -7.86 9.77 15.02
N GLU A 113 -8.25 10.05 16.26
CA GLU A 113 -8.02 9.19 17.42
C GLU A 113 -9.06 8.07 17.51
N VAL A 114 -9.32 7.41 16.37
CA VAL A 114 -10.26 6.29 16.29
C VAL A 114 -9.61 5.07 15.69
N GLU A 115 -10.05 3.92 16.15
CA GLU A 115 -9.70 2.61 15.63
C GLU A 115 -10.99 1.91 15.20
N LEU A 116 -11.07 1.50 13.94
CA LEU A 116 -12.22 0.77 13.42
C LEU A 116 -11.91 -0.72 13.44
N THR A 117 -12.80 -1.55 13.97
CA THR A 117 -12.62 -3.01 13.96
C THR A 117 -13.83 -3.74 13.38
N VAL A 118 -13.57 -4.86 12.72
CA VAL A 118 -14.57 -5.84 12.27
C VAL A 118 -14.03 -7.22 12.60
N THR A 119 -14.77 -7.99 13.38
CA THR A 119 -14.41 -9.36 13.75
C THR A 119 -15.07 -10.38 12.81
N GLY A 120 -14.53 -11.60 12.78
CA GLY A 120 -15.20 -12.72 12.15
C GLY A 120 -15.17 -12.73 10.62
N VAL A 121 -14.19 -12.09 9.97
CA VAL A 121 -14.14 -12.00 8.50
C VAL A 121 -13.64 -13.30 7.90
N THR A 122 -14.50 -13.94 7.11
CA THR A 122 -14.17 -15.18 6.40
C THR A 122 -13.65 -14.92 5.00
N VAL A 123 -12.85 -15.84 4.47
CA VAL A 123 -12.32 -15.77 3.11
C VAL A 123 -13.31 -16.38 2.12
N ASP A 124 -13.75 -15.59 1.15
CA ASP A 124 -14.40 -16.13 -0.05
C ASP A 124 -13.35 -16.73 -0.98
N ARG A 125 -13.34 -18.07 -1.10
CA ARG A 125 -12.38 -18.82 -1.94
C ARG A 125 -12.53 -18.53 -3.44
N ALA A 126 -13.73 -18.22 -3.92
CA ALA A 126 -13.93 -17.85 -5.32
C ALA A 126 -13.32 -16.47 -5.59
N HIS A 127 -13.53 -15.52 -4.67
CA HIS A 127 -12.91 -14.21 -4.73
C HIS A 127 -11.38 -14.26 -4.64
N LEU A 128 -10.83 -15.10 -3.75
CA LEU A 128 -9.38 -15.35 -3.66
C LEU A 128 -8.84 -15.88 -5.00
N ALA A 129 -9.49 -16.88 -5.59
CA ALA A 129 -9.06 -17.43 -6.88
C ALA A 129 -9.09 -16.39 -8.02
N ASP A 130 -10.07 -15.48 -8.03
CA ASP A 130 -10.12 -14.39 -8.99
C ASP A 130 -9.00 -13.37 -8.76
N TYR A 131 -8.73 -13.03 -7.49
CA TYR A 131 -7.61 -12.18 -7.11
C TYR A 131 -6.27 -12.77 -7.57
N ASP A 132 -6.05 -14.05 -7.31
CA ASP A 132 -4.84 -14.78 -7.69
C ASP A 132 -4.63 -14.75 -9.19
N ARG A 133 -5.68 -15.00 -10.00
CA ARG A 133 -5.60 -14.93 -11.46
C ARG A 133 -5.24 -13.55 -11.97
N VAL A 134 -5.82 -12.49 -11.39
CA VAL A 134 -5.59 -11.11 -11.83
C VAL A 134 -4.17 -10.64 -11.47
N CYS A 135 -3.65 -11.04 -10.31
CA CYS A 135 -2.30 -10.70 -9.87
C CYS A 135 -1.24 -11.66 -10.42
N GLY A 136 -1.66 -12.87 -10.78
CA GLY A 136 -0.84 -13.98 -11.27
C GLY A 136 -0.17 -14.81 -10.18
N PHE A 137 -0.75 -14.89 -8.99
CA PHE A 137 -0.38 -15.88 -7.98
C PHE A 137 -0.83 -17.28 -8.42
N ARG A 138 -0.27 -18.30 -7.77
CA ARG A 138 -0.80 -19.67 -7.89
C ARG A 138 -2.06 -19.79 -7.04
N LEU A 139 -2.99 -20.64 -7.47
CA LEU A 139 -4.16 -20.98 -6.65
C LEU A 139 -3.71 -21.89 -5.51
N ALA A 140 -3.85 -21.41 -4.27
CA ALA A 140 -3.51 -22.14 -3.06
C ALA A 140 -4.44 -21.71 -1.91
N ASP A 141 -4.49 -22.51 -0.85
CA ASP A 141 -5.25 -22.16 0.35
C ASP A 141 -4.51 -21.13 1.22
N ARG A 142 -3.19 -21.00 1.08
CA ARG A 142 -2.43 -19.92 1.71
C ARG A 142 -2.73 -18.59 1.02
N LEU A 143 -3.12 -17.58 1.80
CA LEU A 143 -3.40 -16.24 1.28
C LEU A 143 -2.11 -15.56 0.79
N PRO A 144 -2.10 -14.96 -0.41
CA PRO A 144 -1.02 -14.05 -0.80
C PRO A 144 -0.96 -12.88 0.18
N ALA A 145 0.24 -12.41 0.55
CA ALA A 145 0.37 -11.33 1.53
C ALA A 145 -0.30 -10.01 1.17
N THR A 146 -0.66 -9.82 -0.10
CA THR A 146 -1.38 -8.62 -0.57
C THR A 146 -2.90 -8.78 -0.57
N TYR A 147 -3.43 -9.98 -0.27
CA TYR A 147 -4.86 -10.27 -0.23
C TYR A 147 -5.56 -9.82 1.07
N PRO A 148 -4.97 -9.95 2.29
CA PRO A 148 -5.58 -9.36 3.49
C PRO A 148 -5.77 -7.83 3.38
N HIS A 149 -4.89 -7.13 2.66
CA HIS A 149 -5.08 -5.73 2.33
C HIS A 149 -6.39 -5.49 1.57
N VAL A 150 -6.71 -6.34 0.59
CA VAL A 150 -7.95 -6.26 -0.19
C VAL A 150 -9.17 -6.53 0.67
N MET A 151 -9.12 -7.56 1.52
CA MET A 151 -10.21 -7.91 2.43
C MET A 151 -10.52 -6.78 3.41
N GLY A 152 -9.50 -6.16 4.01
CA GLY A 152 -9.67 -5.07 4.96
C GLY A 152 -9.73 -3.66 4.33
N PHE A 153 -9.54 -3.54 3.01
CA PHE A 153 -9.55 -2.23 2.33
C PHE A 153 -10.85 -1.43 2.54
N PRO A 154 -12.07 -2.02 2.57
CA PRO A 154 -13.28 -1.26 2.85
C PRO A 154 -13.29 -0.60 4.24
N LEU A 155 -12.62 -1.22 5.24
CA LEU A 155 -12.46 -0.67 6.58
C LEU A 155 -11.51 0.54 6.57
N ALA A 156 -10.35 0.41 5.91
CA ALA A 156 -9.43 1.52 5.69
C ALA A 156 -10.10 2.68 4.93
N LEU A 157 -10.89 2.37 3.89
CA LEU A 157 -11.61 3.37 3.12
C LEU A 157 -12.68 4.09 3.94
N ARG A 158 -13.36 3.40 4.87
CA ARG A 158 -14.31 4.01 5.81
C ARG A 158 -13.63 5.03 6.71
N LEU A 159 -12.43 4.74 7.17
CA LEU A 159 -11.59 5.65 7.95
C LEU A 159 -11.16 6.86 7.10
N MET A 160 -10.64 6.62 5.90
CA MET A 160 -10.15 7.68 5.00
C MET A 160 -11.25 8.63 4.49
N THR A 161 -12.51 8.21 4.54
CA THR A 161 -13.66 9.03 4.13
C THR A 161 -14.37 9.70 5.32
N ALA A 162 -13.85 9.55 6.53
CA ALA A 162 -14.35 10.26 7.71
C ALA A 162 -14.11 11.78 7.58
N PRO A 163 -15.03 12.64 8.06
CA PRO A 163 -14.86 14.10 7.98
C PRO A 163 -13.57 14.61 8.64
N GLU A 164 -13.13 13.94 9.69
CA GLU A 164 -11.97 14.27 10.53
C GLU A 164 -10.65 13.85 9.88
N PHE A 165 -10.69 13.04 8.81
CA PHE A 165 -9.49 12.57 8.15
C PHE A 165 -8.74 13.73 7.48
N PRO A 166 -7.42 13.89 7.72
CA PRO A 166 -6.69 15.13 7.44
C PRO A 166 -6.37 15.34 5.95
N ILE A 167 -6.46 14.29 5.12
CA ILE A 167 -6.14 14.31 3.69
C ILE A 167 -7.39 13.99 2.85
N PRO A 168 -7.79 14.83 1.88
CA PRO A 168 -8.91 14.49 1.02
C PRO A 168 -8.58 13.27 0.15
N LEU A 169 -9.52 12.32 0.08
CA LEU A 169 -9.38 11.14 -0.77
C LEU A 169 -9.29 11.49 -2.27
N ALA A 170 -9.89 12.62 -2.68
CA ALA A 170 -9.73 13.15 -4.03
C ALA A 170 -8.31 13.67 -4.23
N GLY A 171 -7.55 13.04 -5.13
CA GLY A 171 -6.20 13.45 -5.48
C GLY A 171 -5.10 12.97 -4.51
N VAL A 172 -5.46 12.17 -3.50
CA VAL A 172 -4.47 11.48 -2.66
C VAL A 172 -3.66 10.49 -3.51
N VAL A 173 -2.38 10.36 -3.18
CA VAL A 173 -1.47 9.44 -3.88
C VAL A 173 -0.96 8.41 -2.89
N HIS A 174 -1.08 7.14 -3.23
CA HIS A 174 -0.48 6.04 -2.48
C HIS A 174 1.00 5.97 -2.87
N VAL A 175 1.90 6.36 -1.96
CA VAL A 175 3.34 6.52 -2.26
C VAL A 175 4.20 5.38 -1.73
N GLY A 176 3.72 4.65 -0.72
CA GLY A 176 4.44 3.50 -0.16
C GLY A 176 3.52 2.50 0.52
N ASN A 177 3.93 1.24 0.56
CA ASN A 177 3.20 0.20 1.24
C ASN A 177 4.15 -0.83 1.87
N ARG A 178 4.04 -1.02 3.18
CA ARG A 178 4.79 -2.03 3.95
C ARG A 178 3.81 -3.09 4.44
N ILE A 179 4.12 -4.35 4.19
CA ILE A 179 3.33 -5.48 4.68
C ILE A 179 4.27 -6.38 5.46
N THR A 180 3.93 -6.68 6.70
CA THR A 180 4.59 -7.67 7.54
C THR A 180 3.65 -8.87 7.69
N VAL A 181 4.14 -10.04 7.29
CA VAL A 181 3.51 -11.34 7.50
C VAL A 181 4.24 -11.98 8.66
N HIS A 182 3.57 -12.16 9.80
CA HIS A 182 4.17 -12.81 10.97
C HIS A 182 4.09 -14.34 10.86
N ARG A 183 3.03 -14.81 10.22
CA ARG A 183 2.88 -16.21 9.81
C ARG A 183 1.98 -16.29 8.58
N PRO A 184 2.04 -17.39 7.82
CA PRO A 184 1.06 -17.67 6.78
C PRO A 184 -0.36 -17.70 7.35
N ILE A 185 -1.32 -17.20 6.55
CA ILE A 185 -2.75 -17.28 6.84
C ILE A 185 -3.39 -18.21 5.82
N ASP A 186 -4.19 -19.16 6.28
CA ASP A 186 -4.95 -20.09 5.44
C ASP A 186 -6.37 -19.57 5.16
N ALA A 187 -6.92 -19.89 3.99
CA ALA A 187 -8.25 -19.49 3.57
C ALA A 187 -9.39 -20.12 4.39
N ALA A 188 -9.11 -21.14 5.21
CA ALA A 188 -10.06 -21.67 6.19
C ALA A 188 -10.11 -20.85 7.49
N GLU A 189 -9.13 -19.99 7.74
CA GLU A 189 -9.08 -19.16 8.95
C GLU A 189 -10.04 -17.97 8.85
N THR A 190 -10.48 -17.52 10.03
CA THR A 190 -11.26 -16.29 10.20
C THR A 190 -10.33 -15.19 10.68
N ILE A 191 -10.44 -14.00 10.08
CA ILE A 191 -9.57 -12.86 10.33
C ILE A 191 -10.37 -11.73 10.97
N ASP A 192 -9.85 -11.18 12.05
CA ASP A 192 -10.31 -9.92 12.62
C ASP A 192 -9.48 -8.78 12.04
N PHE A 193 -10.14 -7.74 11.52
CA PHE A 193 -9.47 -6.58 10.96
C PHE A 193 -9.63 -5.36 11.84
N THR A 194 -8.51 -4.67 12.03
CA THR A 194 -8.45 -3.39 12.72
C THR A 194 -7.77 -2.36 11.83
N ALA A 195 -8.35 -1.17 11.70
CA ALA A 195 -7.79 -0.08 10.92
C ALA A 195 -7.74 1.25 11.70
N TYR A 196 -6.62 1.95 11.59
CA TYR A 196 -6.42 3.27 12.19
C TYR A 196 -5.41 4.09 11.37
N ALA A 197 -5.30 5.38 11.67
CA ALA A 197 -4.34 6.29 11.05
C ALA A 197 -3.28 6.75 12.04
N GLU A 198 -2.07 6.99 11.56
CA GLU A 198 -0.97 7.51 12.36
C GLU A 198 0.04 8.30 11.51
N ASN A 199 1.04 8.86 12.19
CA ASN A 199 2.22 9.43 11.56
C ASN A 199 1.94 10.50 10.48
N LEU A 200 0.99 11.41 10.75
CA LEU A 200 0.80 12.59 9.92
C LEU A 200 2.03 13.48 10.01
N ARG A 201 2.67 13.72 8.87
CA ARG A 201 3.95 14.43 8.78
C ARG A 201 4.03 15.32 7.54
N PRO A 202 4.80 16.42 7.59
CA PRO A 202 5.07 17.26 6.42
C PRO A 202 5.78 16.48 5.31
N HIS A 203 5.57 16.92 4.07
CA HIS A 203 6.26 16.44 2.89
C HIS A 203 6.44 17.62 1.92
N ASP A 204 7.49 17.59 1.10
CA ASP A 204 7.81 18.67 0.13
C ASP A 204 6.63 19.06 -0.78
N ARG A 205 5.67 18.15 -0.95
CA ARG A 205 4.49 18.31 -1.81
C ARG A 205 3.16 18.41 -1.07
N GLY A 206 3.19 18.50 0.26
CA GLY A 206 2.02 18.63 1.12
C GLY A 206 2.21 17.91 2.44
N ARG A 207 1.32 16.98 2.76
CA ARG A 207 1.38 16.18 4.00
C ARG A 207 1.15 14.71 3.68
N GLN A 208 1.81 13.84 4.42
CA GLN A 208 1.63 12.39 4.28
C GLN A 208 1.27 11.77 5.62
N LEU A 209 0.54 10.67 5.59
CA LEU A 209 0.18 9.90 6.78
C LEU A 209 0.16 8.41 6.44
N ASP A 210 0.14 7.61 7.48
CA ASP A 210 0.08 6.15 7.36
C ASP A 210 -1.31 5.65 7.81
N VAL A 211 -1.93 4.84 6.96
CA VAL A 211 -3.12 4.05 7.32
C VAL A 211 -2.67 2.64 7.59
N VAL A 212 -2.88 2.20 8.84
CA VAL A 212 -2.54 0.87 9.31
C VAL A 212 -3.77 -0.01 9.23
N LEU A 213 -3.58 -1.23 8.75
CA LEU A 213 -4.54 -2.31 8.75
C LEU A 213 -3.86 -3.53 9.38
N VAL A 214 -4.47 -4.06 10.43
CA VAL A 214 -4.00 -5.26 11.16
C VAL A 214 -4.98 -6.38 10.88
N GLY A 215 -4.46 -7.58 10.59
CA GLY A 215 -5.22 -8.81 10.46
C GLY A 215 -4.78 -9.78 11.56
N SER A 216 -5.69 -10.08 12.49
CA SER A 216 -5.46 -10.99 13.59
C SER A 216 -6.24 -12.28 13.41
N VAL A 217 -5.67 -13.40 13.85
CA VAL A 217 -6.33 -14.70 13.83
C VAL A 217 -6.22 -15.32 15.22
N ALA A 218 -7.35 -15.71 15.79
CA ALA A 218 -7.44 -16.20 17.16
C ALA A 218 -6.82 -15.24 18.20
N GLY A 219 -6.98 -13.93 17.99
CA GLY A 219 -6.47 -12.88 18.88
C GLY A 219 -5.00 -12.47 18.64
N GLU A 220 -4.26 -13.22 17.81
CA GLU A 220 -2.84 -12.95 17.53
C GLU A 220 -2.66 -12.23 16.19
N GLU A 221 -1.80 -11.22 16.15
CA GLU A 221 -1.48 -10.50 14.91
C GLU A 221 -0.74 -11.43 13.93
N ALA A 222 -1.42 -11.86 12.87
CA ALA A 222 -0.83 -12.70 11.82
C ALA A 222 -0.29 -11.84 10.65
N TRP A 223 -0.86 -10.66 10.45
CA TRP A 223 -0.56 -9.79 9.32
C TRP A 223 -0.74 -8.31 9.67
N ARG A 224 0.14 -7.46 9.15
CA ARG A 224 0.05 -6.00 9.28
C ARG A 224 0.42 -5.31 7.97
N GLY A 225 -0.44 -4.40 7.52
CA GLY A 225 -0.23 -3.55 6.37
C GLY A 225 -0.22 -2.08 6.77
N VAL A 226 0.77 -1.34 6.27
CA VAL A 226 0.89 0.11 6.43
C VAL A 226 0.89 0.73 5.04
N SER A 227 -0.10 1.57 4.74
CA SER A 227 -0.25 2.28 3.47
C SER A 227 0.01 3.77 3.67
N THR A 228 1.04 4.30 3.02
CA THR A 228 1.42 5.72 3.13
C THR A 228 0.77 6.53 2.02
N TYR A 229 -0.01 7.52 2.42
CA TYR A 229 -0.78 8.38 1.53
C TYR A 229 -0.29 9.82 1.59
N LEU A 230 -0.08 10.42 0.41
CA LEU A 230 0.33 11.81 0.23
C LEU A 230 -0.85 12.66 -0.27
N GLY A 231 -1.23 13.66 0.52
CA GLY A 231 -2.16 14.72 0.14
C GLY A 231 -1.39 15.91 -0.42
N LYS A 232 -1.74 16.35 -1.64
CA LYS A 232 -1.09 17.50 -2.28
C LYS A 232 -1.58 18.82 -1.70
N GLU A 233 -0.65 19.73 -1.41
CA GLU A 233 -0.97 21.09 -0.97
C GLU A 233 -0.18 22.14 -1.77
N ARG A 234 -0.80 23.30 -2.03
CA ARG A 234 -0.22 24.36 -2.88
C ARG A 234 0.99 25.05 -2.24
N LYS A 235 1.15 24.96 -0.92
CA LYS A 235 2.33 25.44 -0.21
C LYS A 235 3.15 24.21 0.21
N PRO A 236 4.40 24.07 -0.26
CA PRO A 236 5.30 23.00 0.16
C PRO A 236 5.38 22.97 1.69
N GLY A 237 5.07 21.84 2.29
CA GLY A 237 5.16 21.64 3.74
C GLY A 237 6.62 21.42 4.14
N GLY A 238 7.45 22.46 4.06
CA GLY A 238 8.78 22.60 4.70
C GLY A 238 9.80 21.46 4.55
N GLY A 239 9.52 20.41 3.79
CA GLY A 239 10.38 19.24 3.69
C GLY A 239 11.63 19.56 2.87
N GLY A 240 12.76 18.99 3.31
CA GLY A 240 14.05 19.18 2.67
C GLY A 240 14.08 18.52 1.30
N ARG A 241 14.26 19.35 0.26
CA ARG A 241 14.45 18.90 -1.12
C ARG A 241 15.76 18.10 -1.20
N ARG A 242 15.69 16.77 -1.36
CA ARG A 242 16.89 15.99 -1.75
C ARG A 242 17.25 16.32 -3.19
N GLU A 243 18.55 16.53 -3.44
CA GLU A 243 19.09 16.62 -4.80
C GLU A 243 18.82 15.29 -5.52
N GLN A 244 18.39 15.36 -6.78
CA GLN A 244 18.27 14.18 -7.63
C GLN A 244 19.68 13.65 -7.89
N GLY A 245 20.13 12.70 -7.07
CA GLY A 245 21.36 11.96 -7.31
C GLY A 245 21.28 11.23 -8.66
N GLU A 246 22.44 10.96 -9.23
CA GLU A 246 22.57 10.24 -10.49
C GLU A 246 21.83 8.89 -10.39
N ARG A 247 20.81 8.71 -11.23
CA ARG A 247 19.96 7.53 -11.15
C ARG A 247 20.75 6.33 -11.66
N PRO A 248 20.97 5.28 -10.84
CA PRO A 248 21.67 4.10 -11.32
C PRO A 248 20.94 3.51 -12.53
N PRO A 249 21.68 2.93 -13.50
CA PRO A 249 21.08 2.34 -14.68
C PRO A 249 20.08 1.25 -14.26
N ALA A 250 19.01 1.11 -15.05
CA ALA A 250 18.01 0.11 -14.76
C ALA A 250 18.67 -1.29 -14.74
N PRO A 251 18.42 -2.10 -13.70
CA PRO A 251 18.96 -3.45 -13.62
C PRO A 251 18.51 -4.27 -14.82
N ALA A 252 19.35 -5.20 -15.28
CA ALA A 252 18.96 -6.14 -16.34
C ALA A 252 17.65 -6.85 -15.97
N GLY A 253 16.64 -6.72 -16.82
CA GLY A 253 15.31 -7.25 -16.56
C GLY A 253 15.32 -8.77 -16.45
N SER A 254 14.91 -9.29 -15.29
CA SER A 254 14.70 -10.73 -15.08
C SER A 254 13.49 -11.24 -15.87
N ALA A 255 12.48 -10.39 -16.08
CA ALA A 255 11.31 -10.71 -16.92
C ALA A 255 10.75 -9.45 -17.59
N ARG A 256 10.04 -9.65 -18.71
CA ARG A 256 9.22 -8.60 -19.35
C ARG A 256 7.76 -9.01 -19.29
N TRP A 257 6.90 -8.11 -18.82
CA TRP A 257 5.47 -8.34 -18.70
C TRP A 257 4.70 -7.38 -19.58
N ARG A 258 3.78 -7.92 -20.38
CA ARG A 258 2.75 -7.13 -21.03
C ARG A 258 1.63 -6.90 -20.01
N VAL A 259 1.32 -5.62 -19.78
CA VAL A 259 0.22 -5.19 -18.92
C VAL A 259 -0.96 -4.81 -19.80
N GLU A 260 -1.98 -5.65 -19.77
CA GLU A 260 -3.15 -5.52 -20.64
C GLU A 260 -4.06 -4.36 -20.22
N PRO A 261 -4.83 -3.75 -21.15
CA PRO A 261 -5.74 -2.65 -20.83
C PRO A 261 -6.79 -3.01 -19.78
N ARG A 262 -7.19 -4.29 -19.71
CA ARG A 262 -8.24 -4.77 -18.82
C ARG A 262 -7.82 -4.88 -17.36
N VAL A 263 -6.52 -4.93 -17.07
CA VAL A 263 -5.97 -5.08 -15.71
C VAL A 263 -6.57 -4.06 -14.75
N GLY A 264 -6.72 -2.80 -15.17
CA GLY A 264 -7.30 -1.76 -14.31
C GLY A 264 -8.76 -2.03 -13.93
N ARG A 265 -9.57 -2.65 -14.78
CA ARG A 265 -10.96 -3.01 -14.42
C ARG A 265 -11.05 -4.34 -13.68
N ASP A 266 -10.22 -5.32 -14.07
CA ASP A 266 -10.22 -6.64 -13.46
C ASP A 266 -9.72 -6.57 -12.02
N TYR A 267 -8.65 -5.82 -11.76
CA TYR A 267 -8.17 -5.60 -10.41
C TYR A 267 -9.15 -4.78 -9.57
N ALA A 268 -9.78 -3.75 -10.13
CA ALA A 268 -10.79 -2.97 -9.42
C ALA A 268 -11.96 -3.84 -8.91
N ARG A 269 -12.36 -4.88 -9.67
CA ARG A 269 -13.43 -5.81 -9.28
C ARG A 269 -13.07 -6.62 -8.04
N VAL A 270 -11.82 -7.07 -7.92
CA VAL A 270 -11.35 -7.89 -6.80
C VAL A 270 -10.80 -7.06 -5.64
N SER A 271 -10.32 -5.84 -5.87
CA SER A 271 -9.81 -4.97 -4.79
C SER A 271 -10.87 -4.07 -4.19
N GLY A 272 -11.98 -3.85 -4.91
CA GLY A 272 -12.95 -2.81 -4.60
C GLY A 272 -12.46 -1.39 -4.93
N ASP A 273 -11.20 -1.21 -5.40
CA ASP A 273 -10.67 0.10 -5.77
C ASP A 273 -11.10 0.51 -7.18
N HIS A 274 -12.27 1.15 -7.24
CA HIS A 274 -12.89 1.63 -8.46
C HIS A 274 -12.49 3.06 -8.85
N ASN A 275 -11.35 3.58 -8.36
CA ASN A 275 -10.88 4.91 -8.73
C ASN A 275 -10.84 5.08 -10.28
N PRO A 276 -11.52 6.11 -10.84
CA PRO A 276 -11.64 6.29 -12.29
C PRO A 276 -10.31 6.39 -13.05
N ILE A 277 -9.20 6.72 -12.39
CA ILE A 277 -7.86 6.72 -13.01
C ILE A 277 -7.42 5.34 -13.50
N HIS A 278 -8.02 4.27 -12.98
CA HIS A 278 -7.70 2.89 -13.35
C HIS A 278 -8.71 2.29 -14.34
N THR A 279 -9.97 2.72 -14.27
CA THR A 279 -11.09 2.03 -14.91
C THR A 279 -11.62 2.73 -16.17
N SER A 280 -11.39 4.04 -16.31
CA SER A 280 -11.97 4.86 -17.39
C SER A 280 -10.97 5.83 -18.02
N ARG A 281 -10.97 5.93 -19.35
CA ARG A 281 -10.17 6.93 -20.08
C ARG A 281 -10.57 8.36 -19.72
N LEU A 282 -11.87 8.61 -19.57
CA LEU A 282 -12.38 9.93 -19.22
C LEU A 282 -11.97 10.30 -17.79
N GLY A 283 -12.14 9.37 -16.85
CA GLY A 283 -11.74 9.56 -15.45
C GLY A 283 -10.24 9.82 -15.31
N ALA A 284 -9.41 9.04 -16.00
CA ALA A 284 -7.97 9.27 -16.06
C ALA A 284 -7.63 10.67 -16.58
N ARG A 285 -8.24 11.11 -17.70
CA ARG A 285 -7.98 12.44 -18.28
C ARG A 285 -8.41 13.59 -17.37
N LEU A 286 -9.58 13.47 -16.72
CA LEU A 286 -10.06 14.47 -15.75
C LEU A 286 -9.11 14.65 -14.57
N LEU A 287 -8.37 13.60 -14.20
CA LEU A 287 -7.43 13.58 -13.08
C LEU A 287 -5.96 13.70 -13.53
N GLY A 288 -5.72 14.14 -14.78
CA GLY A 288 -4.39 14.51 -15.27
C GLY A 288 -3.57 13.36 -15.87
N PHE A 289 -4.17 12.19 -16.13
CA PHE A 289 -3.51 11.07 -16.79
C PHE A 289 -3.96 10.93 -18.25
N PRO A 290 -3.05 10.81 -19.23
CA PRO A 290 -3.43 10.71 -20.64
C PRO A 290 -4.20 9.42 -20.96
N ARG A 291 -4.03 8.38 -20.13
CA ARG A 291 -4.66 7.07 -20.23
C ARG A 291 -4.78 6.43 -18.84
N PRO A 292 -5.65 5.42 -18.66
CA PRO A 292 -5.74 4.70 -17.40
C PRO A 292 -4.40 4.11 -16.99
N ILE A 293 -4.18 3.99 -15.69
CA ILE A 293 -2.96 3.45 -15.10
C ILE A 293 -3.29 2.17 -14.31
N ALA A 294 -2.36 1.24 -14.16
CA ALA A 294 -2.51 0.10 -13.28
C ALA A 294 -2.51 0.56 -11.82
N HIS A 295 -3.19 -0.19 -10.94
CA HIS A 295 -3.12 0.06 -9.51
C HIS A 295 -1.71 -0.20 -8.97
N GLY A 296 -1.27 0.62 -8.01
CA GLY A 296 0.00 0.39 -7.31
C GLY A 296 0.00 -0.98 -6.61
N MET A 297 -1.09 -1.30 -5.90
CA MET A 297 -1.23 -2.58 -5.21
C MET A 297 -1.28 -3.79 -6.17
N TRP A 298 -1.83 -3.65 -7.38
CA TRP A 298 -1.71 -4.68 -8.41
C TRP A 298 -0.24 -4.88 -8.82
N SER A 299 0.51 -3.79 -8.98
CA SER A 299 1.94 -3.86 -9.33
C SER A 299 2.76 -4.53 -8.23
N LYS A 300 2.49 -4.22 -6.95
CA LYS A 300 3.09 -4.91 -5.80
C LYS A 300 2.75 -6.40 -5.79
N ALA A 301 1.46 -6.73 -5.93
CA ALA A 301 0.97 -8.09 -5.96
C ALA A 301 1.60 -8.91 -7.11
N ARG A 302 1.68 -8.33 -8.31
CA ARG A 302 2.30 -8.96 -9.48
C ARG A 302 3.80 -9.24 -9.27
N CYS A 303 4.52 -8.31 -8.64
CA CYS A 303 5.92 -8.52 -8.27
C CYS A 303 6.07 -9.65 -7.24
N LEU A 304 5.24 -9.66 -6.19
CA LEU A 304 5.27 -10.72 -5.17
C LEU A 304 4.90 -12.09 -5.74
N ALA A 305 3.96 -12.15 -6.69
CA ALA A 305 3.62 -13.39 -7.39
C ALA A 305 4.83 -13.98 -8.13
N ALA A 306 5.69 -13.13 -8.71
CA ALA A 306 6.94 -13.57 -9.34
C ALA A 306 8.03 -14.00 -8.34
N LEU A 307 7.88 -13.62 -7.07
CA LEU A 307 8.78 -13.98 -5.97
C LEU A 307 8.24 -15.11 -5.09
N GLU A 308 6.97 -15.50 -5.25
CA GLU A 308 6.22 -16.32 -4.29
C GLU A 308 6.96 -17.59 -3.81
N ASN A 309 7.60 -18.32 -4.73
CA ASN A 309 8.36 -19.54 -4.41
C ASN A 309 9.63 -19.32 -3.58
N ARG A 310 10.00 -18.06 -3.31
CA ARG A 310 11.21 -17.67 -2.58
C ARG A 310 10.88 -16.91 -1.29
N LEU A 311 9.60 -16.66 -1.02
CA LEU A 311 9.18 -15.96 0.18
C LEU A 311 9.19 -16.93 1.37
N PRO A 312 9.81 -16.58 2.51
CA PRO A 312 9.70 -17.38 3.71
C PRO A 312 8.28 -17.24 4.30
N ASP A 313 7.98 -18.04 5.33
CA ASP A 313 6.67 -18.04 5.98
C ASP A 313 6.36 -16.73 6.73
N ALA A 314 7.39 -16.10 7.28
CA ALA A 314 7.33 -14.79 7.92
C ALA A 314 8.31 -13.83 7.24
N TYR A 315 7.84 -12.64 6.86
CA TYR A 315 8.65 -11.64 6.16
C TYR A 315 8.02 -10.26 6.20
N THR A 316 8.81 -9.25 5.88
CA THR A 316 8.33 -7.91 5.57
C THR A 316 8.62 -7.55 4.12
N VAL A 317 7.60 -7.11 3.39
CA VAL A 317 7.73 -6.53 2.05
C VAL A 317 7.36 -5.07 2.05
N GLU A 318 8.32 -4.25 1.66
CA GLU A 318 8.20 -2.81 1.54
C GLU A 318 8.31 -2.39 0.08
N VAL A 319 7.46 -1.46 -0.36
CA VAL A 319 7.52 -0.88 -1.70
C VAL A 319 7.34 0.62 -1.66
N GLY A 320 8.06 1.31 -2.55
CA GLY A 320 7.81 2.70 -2.92
C GLY A 320 7.21 2.74 -4.32
N PHE A 321 6.02 3.34 -4.44
CA PHE A 321 5.39 3.56 -5.73
C PHE A 321 6.05 4.76 -6.40
N LYS A 322 6.63 4.48 -7.56
CA LYS A 322 7.31 5.47 -8.37
C LYS A 322 6.38 5.92 -9.49
N LEU A 323 6.81 5.93 -10.75
CA LEU A 323 5.96 6.39 -11.85
C LEU A 323 4.73 5.50 -12.04
N PRO A 324 3.57 6.06 -12.43
CA PRO A 324 2.41 5.25 -12.73
C PRO A 324 2.69 4.31 -13.91
N VAL A 325 2.15 3.09 -13.86
CA VAL A 325 2.21 2.13 -14.98
C VAL A 325 1.02 2.39 -15.90
N PRO A 326 1.20 2.99 -17.08
CA PRO A 326 0.06 3.33 -17.93
C PRO A 326 -0.44 2.10 -18.69
N LEU A 327 -1.74 2.06 -19.02
CA LEU A 327 -2.40 0.91 -19.65
C LEU A 327 -2.74 1.19 -21.13
N PRO A 328 -2.51 0.23 -22.05
CA PRO A 328 -1.61 -0.93 -21.90
C PRO A 328 -0.14 -0.52 -21.89
N SER A 329 0.75 -1.35 -21.34
CA SER A 329 2.20 -1.14 -21.42
C SER A 329 2.98 -2.45 -21.41
N THR A 330 4.29 -2.35 -21.63
CA THR A 330 5.23 -3.42 -21.32
C THR A 330 6.19 -2.90 -20.27
N VAL A 331 6.37 -3.67 -19.20
CA VAL A 331 7.24 -3.36 -18.06
C VAL A 331 8.30 -4.43 -17.90
N SER A 332 9.47 -4.04 -17.40
CA SER A 332 10.56 -4.95 -17.04
C SER A 332 10.56 -5.12 -15.53
N PHE A 333 10.54 -6.37 -15.07
CA PHE A 333 10.71 -6.74 -13.67
C PHE A 333 12.15 -7.22 -13.45
N SER A 334 12.76 -6.76 -12.37
CA SER A 334 14.12 -7.12 -12.00
C SER A 334 14.17 -7.56 -10.53
N VAL A 335 14.82 -8.68 -10.28
CA VAL A 335 15.23 -9.10 -8.93
C VAL A 335 16.62 -8.53 -8.65
N LEU A 336 16.80 -7.98 -7.45
CA LEU A 336 18.04 -7.34 -7.01
C LEU A 336 18.63 -8.15 -5.83
N PRO A 337 19.93 -7.94 -5.53
CA PRO A 337 20.55 -8.51 -4.34
C PRO A 337 19.81 -8.15 -3.04
N ALA A 338 20.07 -8.92 -1.97
CA ALA A 338 19.54 -8.67 -0.63
C ALA A 338 18.00 -8.51 -0.56
N GLY A 339 17.26 -9.29 -1.36
CA GLY A 339 15.79 -9.30 -1.37
C GLY A 339 15.15 -8.12 -2.11
N GLY A 340 15.93 -7.27 -2.75
CA GLY A 340 15.41 -6.14 -3.53
C GLY A 340 14.70 -6.58 -4.82
N PHE A 341 13.78 -5.75 -5.31
CA PHE A 341 13.15 -5.91 -6.61
C PHE A 341 12.65 -4.58 -7.15
N ALA A 342 12.46 -4.50 -8.46
CA ALA A 342 11.96 -3.29 -9.09
C ALA A 342 11.16 -3.57 -10.37
N LEU A 343 10.29 -2.61 -10.70
CA LEU A 343 9.50 -2.59 -11.92
C LEU A 343 9.82 -1.30 -12.68
N HIS A 344 10.14 -1.40 -13.97
CA HIS A 344 10.53 -0.28 -14.82
C HIS A 344 9.81 -0.31 -16.16
N ASP A 345 9.74 0.83 -16.85
CA ASP A 345 9.42 0.84 -18.27
C ASP A 345 10.60 0.34 -19.12
N LEU A 346 10.38 0.20 -20.44
CA LEU A 346 11.41 -0.23 -21.37
C LEU A 346 12.58 0.76 -21.53
N ARG A 347 12.45 1.98 -21.00
CA ARG A 347 13.50 3.01 -20.98
C ARG A 347 14.20 3.09 -19.62
N GLY A 348 13.89 2.18 -18.70
CA GLY A 348 14.50 2.09 -17.38
C GLY A 348 13.90 3.00 -16.31
N ARG A 349 12.85 3.76 -16.62
CA ARG A 349 12.19 4.63 -15.64
C ARG A 349 11.40 3.78 -14.64
N PRO A 350 11.58 3.94 -13.32
CA PRO A 350 10.98 3.04 -12.34
C PRO A 350 9.52 3.37 -12.10
N HIS A 351 8.73 2.32 -11.99
CA HIS A 351 7.35 2.30 -11.55
C HIS A 351 7.21 1.87 -10.10
N LEU A 352 8.08 0.96 -9.64
CA LEU A 352 8.08 0.44 -8.29
C LEU A 352 9.51 0.03 -7.92
N ALA A 353 9.90 0.31 -6.68
CA ALA A 353 11.06 -0.29 -6.06
C ALA A 353 10.62 -0.91 -4.74
N GLY A 354 11.15 -2.07 -4.38
CA GLY A 354 10.80 -2.74 -3.14
C GLY A 354 11.88 -3.69 -2.65
N ALA A 355 11.67 -4.20 -1.45
CA ALA A 355 12.53 -5.20 -0.84
C ALA A 355 11.69 -6.15 0.02
N VAL A 356 12.12 -7.41 0.07
CA VAL A 356 11.65 -8.44 1.00
C VAL A 356 12.74 -8.69 2.03
N ARG A 357 12.38 -8.72 3.31
CA ARG A 357 13.26 -9.02 4.44
C ARG A 357 12.68 -10.10 5.33
#